data_AF-A0A0F8YHX8-F1
#
_entry.id   AF-A0A0F8YHX8-F1
#
_cell.length_a   1.000
_cell.length_b   1.000
_cell.length_c   1.000
_cell.angle_alpha   90.00
_cell.angle_beta   90.00
_cell.angle_gamma   90.00
#
_symmetry.space_group_name_H-M   'P 1'
#
loop_
_entity.id
_entity.type
_entity.pdbx_description
1 polymer ?
#
loop_
_entity_poly.entity_id
_entity_poly.type
_entity_poly.pdbx_seq_one_letter_code
_entity_poly.pdbx_strand_id
1 'polypeptide(L)'
;MLNLDTGRLVYFIYNDGSTIRIHSIATDEKNNRILVGDNTGFVREIEKVGQTTDTDTAISFDVQSKDFTLQTRKHFPRWVKYDVDGSDSGVTVTGELYLDGALHQSHSITKDRDIRRRLVKTGNGSRVAHRLQGSGVVTIHAIESE
;
A
#
# COMPACT_ATOMS: atom_id res chain seq x y z
N MET A 1 15.15 6.67 -0.40
CA MET A 1 16.37 6.19 -1.07
C MET A 1 16.04 5.78 -2.49
N LEU A 2 16.82 6.24 -3.45
CA LEU A 2 16.62 5.94 -4.87
C LEU A 2 17.44 4.70 -5.23
N ASN A 3 16.79 3.62 -5.62
CA ASN A 3 17.46 2.48 -6.22
C ASN A 3 17.80 2.84 -7.67
N LEU A 4 19.10 2.95 -7.98
CA LEU A 4 19.58 3.43 -9.28
C LEU A 4 19.39 2.41 -10.42
N ASP A 5 19.30 1.12 -10.10
CA ASP A 5 19.12 0.05 -11.09
C ASP A 5 17.67 -0.05 -11.57
N THR A 6 16.72 0.18 -10.66
CA THR A 6 15.27 0.05 -10.92
C THR A 6 14.57 1.39 -11.09
N GLY A 7 15.24 2.50 -10.78
CA GLY A 7 14.67 3.86 -10.78
C GLY A 7 13.58 4.07 -9.73
N ARG A 8 13.43 3.16 -8.76
CA ARG A 8 12.37 3.21 -7.75
C ARG A 8 12.82 3.97 -6.51
N LEU A 9 11.97 4.88 -6.06
CA LEU A 9 12.16 5.62 -4.81
C LEU A 9 11.48 4.88 -3.66
N VAL A 10 12.25 4.45 -2.67
CA VAL A 10 11.74 3.93 -1.40
C VAL A 10 11.65 5.10 -0.41
N TYR A 11 10.49 5.32 0.21
CA TYR A 11 10.31 6.29 1.29
C TYR A 11 9.85 5.56 2.55
N PHE A 12 10.19 6.12 3.71
CA PHE A 12 9.86 5.56 5.02
C PHE A 12 8.89 6.50 5.74
N ILE A 13 7.83 5.94 6.33
CA ILE A 13 6.92 6.63 7.24
C ILE A 13 7.22 6.10 8.64
N TYR A 14 7.41 7.00 9.60
CA TYR A 14 7.74 6.65 10.99
C TYR A 14 6.47 6.57 11.84
N ASN A 15 6.46 5.66 12.81
CA ASN A 15 5.25 5.14 13.47
C ASN A 15 4.50 6.14 14.36
N ASP A 16 5.12 7.25 14.73
CA ASP A 16 4.48 8.30 15.53
C ASP A 16 3.72 9.34 14.69
N GLY A 17 3.75 9.20 13.35
CA GLY A 17 3.15 10.18 12.44
C GLY A 17 3.79 11.56 12.52
N SER A 18 4.90 11.71 13.23
CA SER A 18 5.58 12.98 13.40
C SER A 18 6.29 13.35 12.10
N THR A 19 6.20 14.63 11.73
CA THR A 19 7.04 15.17 10.66
C THR A 19 8.46 15.26 11.19
N ILE A 20 9.28 14.24 10.89
CA ILE A 20 10.70 14.31 11.18
C ILE A 20 11.44 15.03 10.05
N ARG A 21 12.31 15.96 10.43
CA ARG A 21 13.25 16.60 9.53
C ARG A 21 14.61 15.95 9.72
N ILE A 22 15.17 15.39 8.65
CA ILE A 22 16.53 14.85 8.66
C ILE A 22 17.52 16.01 8.57
N HIS A 23 18.41 16.12 9.57
CA HIS A 23 19.47 17.12 9.62
C HIS A 23 20.82 16.56 9.17
N SER A 24 21.07 15.29 9.43
CA SER A 24 22.32 14.62 9.09
C SER A 24 22.07 13.18 8.64
N ILE A 25 22.93 12.70 7.75
CA ILE A 25 22.96 11.32 7.27
C ILE A 25 24.41 10.86 7.35
N ALA A 26 24.65 9.69 7.93
CA ALA A 26 25.97 9.10 8.05
C ALA A 26 25.90 7.60 7.79
N THR A 27 26.91 7.08 7.09
CA THR A 27 27.11 5.64 6.93
C THR A 27 27.96 5.13 8.08
N ASP A 28 27.43 4.18 8.84
CA ASP A 28 28.19 3.43 9.84
C ASP A 28 28.81 2.22 9.13
N GLU A 29 30.04 2.39 8.65
CA GLU A 29 30.78 1.38 7.90
C GLU A 29 31.08 0.12 8.72
N LYS A 30 31.18 0.26 10.06
CA LYS A 30 31.48 -0.87 10.94
C LYS A 30 30.32 -1.84 11.04
N ASN A 31 29.09 -1.30 11.03
CA ASN A 31 27.86 -2.09 11.17
C ASN A 31 27.05 -2.16 9.87
N ASN A 32 27.59 -1.65 8.76
CA ASN A 32 26.98 -1.62 7.42
C ASN A 32 25.54 -1.10 7.42
N ARG A 33 25.32 0.10 7.97
CA ARG A 33 23.99 0.71 8.09
C ARG A 33 24.03 2.21 7.84
N ILE A 34 22.92 2.77 7.36
CA ILE A 34 22.74 4.22 7.27
C ILE A 34 21.98 4.73 8.50
N LEU A 35 22.57 5.72 9.14
CA LEU A 35 22.04 6.43 10.29
C LEU A 35 21.60 7.84 9.89
N VAL A 36 20.48 8.30 10.42
CA VAL A 36 19.99 9.67 10.24
C VAL A 36 19.77 10.35 11.58
N GLY A 37 20.24 11.60 11.70
CA GLY A 37 19.94 12.47 12.82
C GLY A 37 18.70 13.30 12.52
N ASP A 38 17.71 13.27 13.41
CA ASP A 38 16.49 14.08 13.30
C ASP A 38 16.58 15.41 14.07
N ASN A 39 15.57 16.25 13.90
CA ASN A 39 15.45 17.55 14.56
C ASN A 39 15.06 17.46 16.05
N THR A 40 14.78 16.27 16.57
CA THR A 40 14.42 16.03 17.97
C THR A 40 15.59 15.44 18.77
N GLY A 41 16.74 15.24 18.13
CA GLY A 41 17.99 14.81 18.77
C GLY A 41 18.17 13.29 18.81
N PHE A 42 17.35 12.53 18.08
CA PHE A 42 17.48 11.08 17.97
C PHE A 42 18.30 10.69 16.73
N VAL A 43 18.99 9.55 16.85
CA VAL A 43 19.64 8.87 15.73
C VAL A 43 18.79 7.65 15.36
N ARG A 44 18.43 7.55 14.08
CA ARG A 44 17.57 6.48 13.54
C ARG A 44 18.31 5.69 12.48
N GLU A 45 18.03 4.40 12.39
CA GLU A 45 18.53 3.51 11.34
C GLU A 45 17.48 3.39 10.23
N ILE A 46 17.83 3.71 8.98
CA ILE A 46 16.86 3.79 7.87
C ILE A 46 16.91 2.58 6.92
N GLU A 47 17.84 1.65 7.12
CA GLU A 47 18.11 0.51 6.24
C GLU A 47 18.12 -0.83 6.99
N LYS A 48 17.31 -0.97 8.04
CA LYS A 48 17.29 -2.22 8.79
C LYS A 48 16.51 -3.29 8.04
N VAL A 49 17.19 -4.02 7.15
CA VAL A 49 16.64 -5.11 6.32
C VAL A 49 15.91 -6.18 7.16
N GLY A 50 16.33 -6.38 8.42
CA GLY A 50 15.71 -7.31 9.36
C GLY A 50 14.61 -6.74 10.27
N GLN A 51 14.31 -5.43 10.18
CA GLN A 51 13.15 -4.83 10.84
C GLN A 51 12.27 -4.13 9.81
N THR A 52 11.45 -4.96 9.19
CA THR A 52 10.26 -4.55 8.43
C THR A 52 9.07 -4.27 9.35
N THR A 53 9.18 -4.56 10.65
CA THR A 53 8.12 -4.44 11.64
C THR A 53 8.39 -3.32 12.64
N ASP A 54 7.37 -2.50 12.86
CA ASP A 54 7.27 -1.62 14.02
C ASP A 54 6.99 -2.46 15.27
N THR A 55 8.02 -3.10 15.84
CA THR A 55 7.85 -3.80 17.13
C THR A 55 6.69 -4.82 17.11
N ASP A 56 6.66 -5.68 16.08
CA ASP A 56 5.56 -6.65 15.82
C ASP A 56 4.17 -6.05 15.58
N THR A 57 4.08 -4.74 15.34
CA THR A 57 2.84 -4.06 14.95
C THR A 57 2.72 -4.05 13.43
N ALA A 58 1.61 -4.58 12.93
CA ALA A 58 1.31 -4.59 11.50
C ALA A 58 1.11 -3.15 11.00
N ILE A 59 1.99 -2.69 10.09
CA ILE A 59 1.91 -1.35 9.48
C ILE A 59 0.65 -1.27 8.64
N SER A 60 -0.19 -0.26 8.87
CA SER A 60 -1.37 -0.02 8.03
C SER A 60 -0.96 0.55 6.68
N PHE A 61 -1.63 0.09 5.62
CA PHE A 61 -1.47 0.63 4.28
C PHE A 61 -2.83 1.03 3.72
N ASP A 62 -2.79 2.04 2.86
CA ASP A 62 -3.94 2.55 2.13
C ASP A 62 -3.47 3.05 0.77
N VAL A 63 -3.94 2.39 -0.30
CA VAL A 63 -3.55 2.68 -1.67
C VAL A 63 -4.81 2.76 -2.52
N GLN A 64 -5.06 3.90 -3.12
CA GLN A 64 -6.17 4.12 -4.04
C GLN A 64 -5.67 4.49 -5.43
N SER A 65 -6.33 3.96 -6.46
CA SER A 65 -6.12 4.39 -7.84
C SER A 65 -6.64 5.83 -8.05
N LYS A 66 -6.24 6.46 -9.16
CA LYS A 66 -7.01 7.59 -9.66
C LYS A 66 -8.44 7.18 -10.01
N ASP A 67 -9.33 8.16 -10.10
CA ASP A 67 -10.65 7.97 -10.70
C ASP A 67 -10.48 7.73 -12.21
N PHE A 68 -11.03 6.62 -12.69
CA PHE A 68 -11.20 6.35 -14.11
C PHE A 68 -12.56 6.88 -14.56
N THR A 69 -12.59 7.49 -15.75
CA THR A 69 -13.80 7.97 -16.41
C THR A 69 -13.86 7.42 -17.83
N LEU A 70 -15.06 7.13 -18.29
CA LEU A 70 -15.35 6.84 -19.68
C LEU A 70 -16.08 8.05 -20.28
N GLN A 71 -15.63 8.51 -21.45
CA GLN A 71 -16.19 9.72 -22.07
C GLN A 71 -17.65 9.56 -22.49
N THR A 72 -18.07 8.33 -22.84
CA THR A 72 -19.34 8.08 -23.55
C THR A 72 -20.35 7.27 -22.74
N ARG A 73 -19.97 6.72 -21.59
CA ARG A 73 -20.82 5.82 -20.80
C ARG A 73 -20.43 5.80 -19.33
N LYS A 74 -21.34 5.32 -18.49
CA LYS A 74 -21.04 4.99 -17.10
C LYS A 74 -20.24 3.69 -17.00
N HIS A 75 -19.42 3.57 -15.97
CA HIS A 75 -18.85 2.31 -15.53
C HIS A 75 -19.96 1.43 -14.96
N PHE A 76 -19.99 0.15 -15.36
CA PHE A 76 -20.90 -0.87 -14.83
C PHE A 76 -20.07 -2.11 -14.49
N PRO A 77 -19.25 -2.06 -13.43
CA PRO A 77 -18.40 -3.16 -13.06
C PRO A 77 -19.25 -4.37 -12.63
N ARG A 78 -19.07 -5.48 -13.32
CA ARG A 78 -19.71 -6.78 -13.05
C ARG A 78 -18.84 -7.63 -12.13
N TRP A 79 -17.52 -7.51 -12.29
CA TRP A 79 -16.56 -8.24 -11.48
C TRP A 79 -15.35 -7.39 -11.16
N VAL A 80 -14.67 -7.74 -10.08
CA VAL A 80 -13.36 -7.21 -9.70
C VAL A 80 -12.43 -8.36 -9.34
N LYS A 81 -11.16 -8.24 -9.69
CA LYS A 81 -10.10 -9.21 -9.40
C LYS A 81 -8.99 -8.48 -8.66
N TYR A 82 -8.59 -9.02 -7.51
CA TYR A 82 -7.48 -8.51 -6.72
C TYR A 82 -6.36 -9.53 -6.74
N ASP A 83 -5.31 -9.25 -7.50
CA ASP A 83 -4.10 -10.06 -7.51
C ASP A 83 -3.14 -9.50 -6.44
N VAL A 84 -3.38 -9.92 -5.21
CA VAL A 84 -2.65 -9.47 -4.01
C VAL A 84 -2.23 -10.68 -3.21
N ASP A 85 -0.98 -10.71 -2.81
CA ASP A 85 -0.40 -11.70 -1.89
C ASP A 85 -0.24 -11.09 -0.51
N GLY A 86 -0.89 -11.71 0.48
CA GLY A 86 -0.84 -11.33 1.89
C GLY A 86 -0.62 -12.55 2.78
N SER A 87 0.20 -13.50 2.32
CA SER A 87 0.33 -14.84 2.93
C SER A 87 0.87 -14.80 4.36
N ASP A 88 1.52 -13.70 4.73
CA ASP A 88 2.12 -13.52 6.04
C ASP A 88 1.06 -13.55 7.16
N SER A 89 1.48 -14.07 8.32
CA SER A 89 0.60 -14.18 9.49
C SER A 89 0.20 -12.79 9.99
N GLY A 90 -1.08 -12.61 10.32
CA GLY A 90 -1.59 -11.34 10.85
C GLY A 90 -1.87 -10.27 9.79
N VAL A 91 -1.62 -10.55 8.51
CA VAL A 91 -1.97 -9.63 7.42
C VAL A 91 -3.49 -9.52 7.26
N THR A 92 -3.96 -8.28 7.12
CA THR A 92 -5.35 -7.98 6.73
C THR A 92 -5.34 -7.18 5.45
N VAL A 93 -6.21 -7.52 4.50
CA VAL A 93 -6.33 -6.81 3.23
C VAL A 93 -7.80 -6.72 2.84
N THR A 94 -8.26 -5.52 2.50
CA THR A 94 -9.59 -5.24 1.97
C THR A 94 -9.46 -4.52 0.65
N GLY A 95 -10.02 -5.13 -0.39
CA GLY A 95 -10.20 -4.50 -1.69
C GLY A 95 -11.56 -3.80 -1.76
N GLU A 96 -11.57 -2.56 -2.23
CA GLU A 96 -12.74 -1.71 -2.30
C GLU A 96 -12.91 -1.14 -3.70
N LEU A 97 -14.16 -1.14 -4.15
CA LEU A 97 -14.59 -0.55 -5.40
C LEU A 97 -15.44 0.68 -5.09
N TYR A 98 -15.05 1.81 -5.64
CA TYR A 98 -15.75 3.08 -5.52
C TYR A 98 -16.44 3.45 -6.82
N LEU A 99 -17.68 3.93 -6.71
CA LEU A 99 -18.42 4.54 -7.82
C LEU A 99 -18.80 5.97 -7.42
N ASP A 100 -18.46 6.94 -8.28
CA ASP A 100 -18.73 8.36 -8.07
C ASP A 100 -18.24 8.94 -6.73
N GLY A 101 -17.17 8.35 -6.17
CA GLY A 101 -16.56 8.77 -4.89
C GLY A 101 -17.19 8.13 -3.65
N ALA A 102 -18.19 7.25 -3.82
CA ALA A 102 -18.78 6.48 -2.73
C ALA A 102 -18.31 5.02 -2.79
N LEU A 103 -18.09 4.42 -1.61
CA LEU A 103 -17.81 2.99 -1.52
C LEU A 103 -19.02 2.21 -2.04
N HIS A 104 -18.83 1.48 -3.14
CA HIS A 104 -19.88 0.64 -3.73
C HIS A 104 -19.84 -0.76 -3.13
N GLN A 105 -18.64 -1.34 -3.02
CA GLN A 105 -18.47 -2.68 -2.46
C GLN A 105 -17.05 -2.91 -1.94
N SER A 106 -16.94 -3.74 -0.91
CA SER A 106 -15.70 -4.25 -0.37
C SER A 106 -15.61 -5.77 -0.45
N HIS A 107 -14.39 -6.29 -0.52
CA HIS A 107 -14.09 -7.71 -0.45
C HIS A 107 -12.85 -7.95 0.42
N SER A 108 -12.97 -8.82 1.42
CA SER A 108 -11.82 -9.27 2.22
C SER A 108 -10.91 -10.15 1.37
N ILE A 109 -9.63 -9.81 1.28
CA ILE A 109 -8.63 -10.60 0.56
C ILE A 109 -7.92 -11.45 1.61
N THR A 110 -8.01 -12.76 1.44
CA THR A 110 -7.41 -13.74 2.34
C THR A 110 -5.93 -13.94 2.03
N LYS A 111 -5.22 -14.54 2.98
CA LYS A 111 -3.76 -14.64 3.04
C LYS A 111 -3.12 -15.10 1.73
N ASP A 112 -3.60 -16.19 1.13
CA ASP A 112 -3.01 -16.66 -0.12
C ASP A 112 -3.48 -15.84 -1.33
N ARG A 113 -2.55 -15.62 -2.27
CA ARG A 113 -2.81 -15.00 -3.57
C ARG A 113 -4.02 -15.66 -4.26
N ASP A 114 -5.11 -14.92 -4.38
CA ASP A 114 -6.37 -15.39 -4.97
C ASP A 114 -6.81 -14.50 -6.14
N ILE A 115 -6.58 -15.00 -7.36
CA ILE A 115 -6.90 -14.30 -8.60
C ILE A 115 -8.34 -14.54 -9.08
N ARG A 116 -9.23 -15.08 -8.24
CA ARG A 116 -10.63 -15.29 -8.62
C ARG A 116 -11.34 -13.95 -8.80
N ARG A 117 -12.17 -13.89 -9.84
CA ARG A 117 -13.09 -12.79 -10.08
C ARG A 117 -14.19 -12.81 -9.02
N ARG A 118 -14.44 -11.66 -8.41
CA ARG A 118 -15.44 -11.47 -7.37
C ARG A 118 -16.60 -10.67 -7.93
N LEU A 119 -17.82 -11.17 -7.74
CA LEU A 119 -19.03 -10.53 -8.24
C LEU A 119 -19.22 -9.16 -7.57
N VAL A 120 -19.54 -8.16 -8.39
CA VAL A 120 -19.88 -6.82 -7.96
C VAL A 120 -21.41 -6.68 -7.95
N LYS A 121 -21.95 -6.07 -6.90
CA LYS A 121 -23.36 -5.72 -6.76
C LYS A 121 -23.76 -4.81 -7.91
N THR A 122 -25.00 -4.95 -8.39
CA THR A 122 -25.54 -4.09 -9.43
C THR A 122 -25.39 -2.61 -9.05
N GLY A 123 -24.78 -1.82 -9.93
CA GLY A 123 -24.58 -0.39 -9.77
C GLY A 123 -23.82 0.20 -10.94
N ASN A 124 -23.93 1.51 -11.14
CA ASN A 124 -23.15 2.23 -12.14
C ASN A 124 -22.66 3.58 -11.59
N GLY A 125 -21.59 4.10 -12.20
CA GLY A 125 -21.05 5.41 -11.85
C GLY A 125 -20.35 6.06 -13.03
N SER A 126 -20.27 7.38 -13.03
CA SER A 126 -19.49 8.13 -14.02
C SER A 126 -17.99 8.02 -13.77
N ARG A 127 -17.59 7.78 -12.52
CA ARG A 127 -16.21 7.53 -12.09
C ARG A 127 -16.09 6.19 -11.39
N VAL A 128 -15.00 5.47 -11.63
CA VAL A 128 -14.64 4.25 -10.88
C VAL A 128 -13.25 4.38 -10.29
N ALA A 129 -13.07 3.95 -9.05
CA ALA A 129 -11.76 3.83 -8.42
C ALA A 129 -11.65 2.53 -7.63
N HIS A 130 -10.43 2.04 -7.48
CA HIS A 130 -10.10 0.88 -6.66
C HIS A 130 -9.25 1.33 -5.50
N ARG A 131 -9.52 0.80 -4.32
CA ARG A 131 -8.73 1.02 -3.11
C ARG A 131 -8.36 -0.32 -2.49
N LEU A 132 -7.14 -0.41 -1.99
CA LEU A 132 -6.67 -1.50 -1.13
C LEU A 132 -6.25 -0.89 0.19
N GLN A 133 -6.85 -1.38 1.27
CA GLN A 133 -6.46 -0.99 2.62
C GLN A 133 -6.28 -2.21 3.51
N GLY A 134 -5.43 -2.10 4.51
CA GLY A 134 -5.10 -3.23 5.34
C GLY A 134 -3.94 -2.98 6.28
N SER A 135 -3.39 -4.06 6.82
CA SER A 135 -2.20 -4.02 7.67
C SER A 135 -1.28 -5.21 7.39
N GLY A 136 0.02 -4.98 7.58
CA GLY A 136 1.08 -5.97 7.34
C GLY A 136 1.70 -5.87 5.95
N VAL A 137 2.67 -6.73 5.67
CA VAL A 137 3.40 -6.74 4.41
C VAL A 137 2.54 -7.42 3.34
N VAL A 138 2.33 -6.73 2.21
CA VAL A 138 1.57 -7.24 1.07
C VAL A 138 2.31 -7.00 -0.23
N THR A 139 2.16 -7.92 -1.19
CA THR A 139 2.60 -7.71 -2.57
C THR A 139 1.39 -7.53 -3.47
N ILE A 140 1.30 -6.38 -4.12
CA ILE A 140 0.20 -6.05 -5.05
C ILE A 140 0.70 -6.25 -6.48
N HIS A 141 0.13 -7.22 -7.19
CA HIS A 141 0.47 -7.50 -8.59
C HIS A 141 -0.44 -6.73 -9.55
N ALA A 142 -1.76 -6.79 -9.33
CA ALA A 142 -2.74 -6.10 -10.17
C ALA A 142 -4.10 -5.96 -9.48
N ILE A 143 -4.86 -4.96 -9.91
CA ILE A 143 -6.30 -4.87 -9.67
C ILE A 143 -6.97 -4.64 -11.01
N GLU A 144 -7.98 -5.44 -11.32
CA GLU A 144 -8.72 -5.38 -12.58
C GLU A 144 -10.22 -5.41 -12.32
N SER A 145 -10.97 -4.70 -13.15
CA SER A 145 -12.43 -4.73 -13.14
C SER A 145 -12.98 -4.60 -14.56
N GLU A 146 -14.11 -5.23 -14.83
CA GLU A 146 -14.90 -5.04 -16.05
C GLU A 146 -16.31 -4.60 -15.70
#